data_AF-A0A920FJM9-F1
#
_entry.id   AF-A0A920FJM9-F1
#
_cell.length_a   1.000
_cell.length_b   1.000
_cell.length_c   1.000
_cell.angle_alpha   90.00
_cell.angle_beta   90.00
_cell.angle_gamma   90.00
#
_symmetry.space_group_name_H-M   'P 1'
#
loop_
_entity.id
_entity.type
_entity.pdbx_description
1 polymer ?
#
loop_
_entity_poly.entity_id
_entity_poly.type
_entity_poly.pdbx_seq_one_letter_code
_entity_poly.pdbx_strand_id
1 'polypeptide(L)'
;MILKEGLQVKIILFPDGEDPDSYAFKLGQNELHNFLINNQEDFITFKSNQLLEKSKNDPISISNTINDIITTIAVIPDPVSRSVYIKSTAQKFQMDEQLLIVEVQKKLKQKSFSTGIPEKTNFETRVHTSTKKGFEKGIKHKLDTQEKDLIRLMVSYGAKSIPIEIQNENGEKVEEEYPLAQFIIEEILTDNLSYNDSKFQLIFNEYVDGLENGLLVNDQHFIQQPDLTSLIVDLTTSENVLSENWINKHQIHTRTEPKRLKQAAIESVFIFKLRVTENLILEKQELLKNTNDRTSENGILEEIQELTKVRNIFASELGIIITQ
;
A
#
# COMPACT_ATOMS: atom_id res chain seq x y z
N MET A 1 -15.05 -19.51 -19.06
CA MET A 1 -16.05 -18.57 -18.52
C MET A 1 -16.01 -17.31 -19.35
N ILE A 2 -17.13 -16.85 -19.90
CA ILE A 2 -17.19 -15.78 -20.92
C ILE A 2 -16.54 -14.47 -20.45
N LEU A 3 -16.65 -14.16 -19.15
CA LEU A 3 -16.00 -13.00 -18.51
C LEU A 3 -14.45 -13.01 -18.60
N LYS A 4 -13.83 -14.18 -18.84
CA LYS A 4 -12.37 -14.31 -19.01
C LYS A 4 -11.89 -13.61 -20.28
N GLU A 5 -12.72 -13.60 -21.31
CA GLU A 5 -12.42 -13.03 -22.62
C GLU A 5 -12.66 -11.51 -22.66
N GLY A 6 -12.94 -10.88 -21.50
CA GLY A 6 -13.20 -9.44 -21.42
C GLY A 6 -14.56 -9.00 -21.94
N LEU A 7 -15.48 -9.95 -22.21
CA LEU A 7 -16.81 -9.65 -22.73
C LEU A 7 -17.75 -9.18 -21.63
N GLN A 8 -18.50 -8.11 -21.90
CA GLN A 8 -19.57 -7.63 -21.03
C GLN A 8 -20.83 -8.47 -21.25
N VAL A 9 -21.19 -9.29 -20.26
CA VAL A 9 -22.32 -10.20 -20.34
C VAL A 9 -23.51 -9.62 -19.57
N LYS A 10 -24.67 -9.55 -20.23
CA LYS A 10 -25.95 -9.22 -19.62
C LYS A 10 -26.87 -10.45 -19.66
N ILE A 11 -27.65 -10.62 -18.60
CA ILE A 11 -28.59 -11.73 -18.42
C ILE A 11 -29.98 -11.14 -18.22
N ILE A 12 -30.98 -11.80 -18.80
CA ILE A 12 -32.40 -11.49 -18.62
C ILE A 12 -33.09 -12.80 -18.24
N LEU A 13 -33.94 -12.75 -17.21
CA LEU A 13 -34.83 -13.85 -16.87
C LEU A 13 -36.22 -13.56 -17.42
N PHE A 14 -36.80 -14.55 -18.11
CA PHE A 14 -38.20 -14.52 -18.49
C PHE A 14 -39.08 -15.04 -17.35
N PRO A 15 -40.36 -14.64 -17.28
CA PRO A 15 -41.29 -15.16 -16.27
C PRO A 15 -41.44 -16.68 -16.34
N ASP A 16 -41.81 -17.29 -15.21
CA ASP A 16 -41.96 -18.74 -15.10
C ASP A 16 -42.94 -19.29 -16.16
N GLY A 17 -42.47 -20.27 -16.93
CA GLY A 17 -43.25 -20.92 -17.98
C GLY A 17 -43.26 -20.19 -19.33
N GLU A 18 -42.57 -19.05 -19.44
CA GLU A 18 -42.35 -18.33 -20.69
C GLU A 18 -40.95 -18.61 -21.24
N ASP A 19 -40.86 -18.81 -22.54
CA ASP A 19 -39.60 -18.82 -23.29
C ASP A 19 -39.48 -17.54 -24.13
N PRO A 20 -38.30 -17.21 -24.71
CA PRO A 20 -38.11 -15.96 -25.45
C PRO A 20 -39.13 -15.78 -26.57
N ASP A 21 -39.50 -16.87 -27.24
CA ASP A 21 -40.40 -16.86 -28.38
C ASP A 21 -41.87 -16.65 -27.95
N SER A 22 -42.36 -17.39 -26.96
CA SER A 22 -43.71 -17.22 -26.42
C SER A 22 -43.92 -15.87 -25.74
N TYR A 23 -42.89 -15.36 -25.05
CA TYR A 23 -42.94 -14.04 -24.42
C TYR A 23 -42.92 -12.91 -25.46
N ALA A 24 -42.09 -13.04 -26.50
CA ALA A 24 -42.06 -12.11 -27.62
C ALA A 24 -43.35 -12.14 -28.45
N PHE A 25 -44.06 -13.27 -28.49
CA PHE A 25 -45.36 -13.36 -29.16
C PHE A 25 -46.49 -12.73 -28.33
N LYS A 26 -46.42 -12.82 -26.99
CA LYS A 26 -47.40 -12.21 -26.07
C LYS A 26 -47.28 -10.69 -26.00
N LEU A 27 -46.07 -10.15 -26.07
CA LEU A 27 -45.79 -8.71 -25.99
C LEU A 27 -45.64 -8.09 -27.38
N GLY A 28 -46.05 -6.82 -27.53
CA GLY A 28 -45.72 -6.06 -28.73
C GLY A 28 -44.22 -5.72 -28.80
N GLN A 29 -43.70 -5.40 -29.99
CA GLN A 29 -42.27 -5.06 -30.21
C GLN A 29 -41.73 -4.01 -29.22
N ASN A 30 -42.49 -2.95 -28.97
CA ASN A 30 -42.09 -1.88 -28.06
C ASN A 30 -42.08 -2.32 -26.59
N GLU A 31 -43.04 -3.14 -26.18
CA GLU A 31 -43.13 -3.67 -24.81
C GLU A 31 -42.02 -4.68 -24.55
N LEU A 32 -41.73 -5.55 -25.51
CA LEU A 32 -40.60 -6.48 -25.44
C LEU A 32 -39.27 -5.72 -25.33
N HIS A 33 -39.08 -4.67 -26.13
CA HIS A 33 -37.86 -3.86 -26.07
C HIS A 33 -37.67 -3.20 -24.70
N ASN A 34 -38.73 -2.61 -24.15
CA ASN A 34 -38.72 -2.02 -22.81
C ASN A 34 -38.46 -3.08 -21.73
N PHE A 35 -39.05 -4.27 -21.87
CA PHE A 35 -38.81 -5.38 -20.96
C PHE A 35 -37.32 -5.78 -20.96
N LEU A 36 -36.70 -5.95 -22.13
CA LEU A 36 -35.30 -6.34 -22.24
C LEU A 36 -34.35 -5.29 -21.63
N ILE A 37 -34.62 -4.00 -21.83
CA ILE A 37 -33.78 -2.92 -21.28
C ILE A 37 -33.89 -2.83 -19.76
N ASN A 38 -35.10 -2.97 -19.22
CA ASN A 38 -35.38 -2.74 -17.80
C ASN A 38 -35.06 -3.96 -16.92
N ASN A 39 -35.07 -5.17 -17.48
CA ASN A 39 -34.87 -6.43 -16.73
C ASN A 39 -33.53 -7.11 -17.04
N GLN A 40 -32.62 -6.44 -17.77
CA GLN A 40 -31.26 -6.93 -17.94
C GLN A 40 -30.43 -6.65 -16.68
N GLU A 41 -29.74 -7.67 -16.20
CA GLU A 41 -28.78 -7.58 -15.11
C GLU A 41 -27.40 -8.02 -15.59
N ASP A 42 -26.33 -7.58 -14.93
CA ASP A 42 -25.00 -8.11 -15.20
C ASP A 42 -24.82 -9.52 -14.63
N PHE A 43 -23.87 -10.27 -15.19
CA PHE A 43 -23.60 -11.66 -14.80
C PHE A 43 -23.27 -11.84 -13.31
N ILE A 44 -22.54 -10.90 -12.70
CA ILE A 44 -22.11 -11.01 -11.30
C ILE A 44 -23.28 -10.73 -10.37
N THR A 45 -24.09 -9.71 -10.66
CA THR A 45 -25.31 -9.39 -9.92
C THR A 45 -26.30 -10.55 -9.97
N PHE A 46 -26.55 -11.10 -11.17
CA PHE A 46 -27.40 -12.27 -11.39
C PHE A 46 -26.93 -13.47 -10.55
N LYS A 47 -25.63 -13.83 -10.66
CA LYS A 47 -25.05 -14.95 -9.91
C LYS A 47 -25.16 -14.71 -8.41
N SER A 48 -24.94 -13.48 -7.96
CA SER A 48 -25.07 -13.11 -6.55
C SER A 48 -26.49 -13.25 -6.05
N ASN A 49 -27.50 -12.80 -6.82
CA ASN A 49 -28.92 -12.95 -6.49
C ASN A 49 -29.31 -14.43 -6.39
N GLN A 50 -28.99 -15.22 -7.43
CA GLN A 50 -29.35 -16.63 -7.49
C GLN A 50 -28.72 -17.47 -6.36
N LEU A 51 -27.48 -17.17 -5.98
CA LEU A 51 -26.79 -17.87 -4.89
C LEU A 51 -27.28 -17.41 -3.51
N LEU A 52 -27.63 -16.14 -3.35
CA LEU A 52 -28.24 -15.61 -2.12
C LEU A 52 -29.61 -16.26 -1.84
N GLU A 53 -30.46 -16.38 -2.86
CA GLU A 53 -31.77 -17.04 -2.71
C GLU A 53 -31.65 -18.51 -2.28
N LYS A 54 -30.62 -19.21 -2.77
CA LYS A 54 -30.35 -20.62 -2.42
C LYS A 54 -29.75 -20.80 -1.04
N SER A 55 -29.09 -19.78 -0.49
CA SER A 55 -28.32 -19.89 0.75
C SER A 55 -29.15 -19.73 2.03
N LYS A 56 -30.46 -19.39 1.93
CA LYS A 56 -31.41 -19.28 3.06
C LYS A 56 -30.86 -18.52 4.29
N ASN A 57 -29.96 -17.57 4.07
CA ASN A 57 -29.24 -16.82 5.11
C ASN A 57 -28.38 -17.67 6.08
N ASP A 58 -27.96 -18.88 5.68
CA ASP A 58 -26.97 -19.65 6.45
C ASP A 58 -25.55 -19.05 6.27
N PRO A 59 -24.82 -18.70 7.35
CA PRO A 59 -23.51 -18.07 7.26
C PRO A 59 -22.46 -18.85 6.45
N ILE A 60 -22.50 -20.19 6.49
CA ILE A 60 -21.56 -21.04 5.76
C ILE A 60 -21.86 -20.97 4.26
N SER A 61 -23.14 -21.07 3.90
CA SER A 61 -23.59 -20.95 2.51
C SER A 61 -23.35 -19.55 1.91
N ILE A 62 -23.53 -18.49 2.71
CA ILE A 62 -23.18 -17.11 2.33
C ILE A 62 -21.67 -17.00 2.06
N SER A 63 -20.83 -17.56 2.95
CA SER A 63 -19.37 -17.52 2.79
C SER A 63 -18.91 -18.23 1.51
N ASN A 64 -19.51 -19.37 1.17
CA ASN A 64 -19.24 -20.07 -0.09
C ASN A 64 -19.67 -19.25 -1.30
N THR A 65 -20.83 -18.61 -1.23
CA THR A 65 -21.35 -17.70 -2.26
C THR A 65 -20.39 -16.56 -2.54
N ILE A 66 -19.89 -15.89 -1.49
CA ILE A 66 -18.92 -14.80 -1.60
C ILE A 66 -17.63 -15.29 -2.27
N ASN A 67 -17.11 -16.46 -1.88
CA ASN A 67 -15.91 -17.05 -2.48
C ASN A 67 -16.08 -17.35 -3.99
N ASP A 68 -17.25 -17.81 -4.41
CA ASP A 68 -17.56 -18.06 -5.81
C ASP A 68 -17.65 -16.77 -6.63
N ILE A 69 -18.17 -15.69 -6.03
CA ILE A 69 -18.21 -14.36 -6.64
C ILE A 69 -16.80 -13.79 -6.77
N ILE A 70 -15.98 -13.85 -5.72
CA ILE A 70 -14.57 -13.45 -5.73
C ILE A 70 -13.80 -14.18 -6.85
N THR A 71 -14.01 -15.49 -6.98
CA THR A 71 -13.39 -16.29 -8.04
C THR A 71 -13.83 -15.84 -9.43
N THR A 72 -15.10 -15.42 -9.57
CA THR A 72 -15.65 -14.88 -10.82
C THR A 72 -15.02 -13.52 -11.17
N ILE A 73 -14.92 -12.62 -10.20
CA ILE A 73 -14.29 -11.30 -10.36
C ILE A 73 -12.81 -11.45 -10.74
N ALA A 74 -12.09 -12.40 -10.12
CA ALA A 74 -10.68 -12.66 -10.41
C ALA A 74 -10.42 -13.23 -11.82
N VAL A 75 -11.46 -13.54 -12.60
CA VAL A 75 -11.33 -13.94 -14.01
C VAL A 75 -11.42 -12.75 -14.96
N ILE A 76 -11.96 -11.61 -14.52
CA ILE A 76 -12.11 -10.41 -15.35
C ILE A 76 -10.72 -9.79 -15.61
N PRO A 77 -10.34 -9.56 -16.88
CA PRO A 77 -9.02 -9.02 -17.22
C PRO A 77 -8.90 -7.53 -16.86
N ASP A 78 -9.95 -6.75 -17.12
CA ASP A 78 -9.95 -5.30 -16.89
C ASP A 78 -9.94 -4.95 -15.38
N PRO A 79 -8.93 -4.22 -14.88
CA PRO A 79 -8.86 -3.81 -13.47
C PRO A 79 -9.97 -2.85 -13.04
N VAL A 80 -10.46 -1.97 -13.92
CA VAL A 80 -11.50 -0.99 -13.58
C VAL A 80 -12.82 -1.71 -13.32
N SER A 81 -13.22 -2.59 -14.23
CA SER A 81 -14.41 -3.44 -14.09
C SER A 81 -14.32 -4.29 -12.83
N ARG A 82 -13.16 -4.89 -12.53
CA ARG A 82 -12.96 -5.63 -11.26
C ARG A 82 -13.21 -4.76 -10.04
N SER A 83 -12.66 -3.56 -9.98
CA SER A 83 -12.86 -2.65 -8.84
C SER A 83 -14.33 -2.29 -8.65
N VAL A 84 -15.06 -1.99 -9.73
CA VAL A 84 -16.51 -1.71 -9.68
C VAL A 84 -17.29 -2.90 -9.13
N TYR A 85 -16.99 -4.12 -9.59
CA TYR A 85 -17.66 -5.33 -9.09
C TYR A 85 -17.29 -5.66 -7.65
N ILE A 86 -16.05 -5.41 -7.21
CA ILE A 86 -15.63 -5.58 -5.81
C ILE A 86 -16.44 -4.66 -4.91
N LYS A 87 -16.53 -3.38 -5.26
CA LYS A 87 -17.30 -2.38 -4.51
C LYS A 87 -18.78 -2.74 -4.42
N SER A 88 -19.40 -3.11 -5.55
CA SER A 88 -20.80 -3.52 -5.57
C SER A 88 -21.04 -4.79 -4.74
N THR A 89 -20.11 -5.73 -4.74
CA THR A 89 -20.20 -6.97 -3.94
C THR A 89 -20.06 -6.65 -2.45
N ALA A 90 -19.11 -5.79 -2.05
CA ALA A 90 -18.94 -5.36 -0.67
C ALA A 90 -20.23 -4.76 -0.10
N GLN A 91 -20.87 -3.87 -0.87
CA GLN A 91 -22.15 -3.25 -0.49
C GLN A 91 -23.27 -4.28 -0.36
N LYS A 92 -23.40 -5.21 -1.33
CA LYS A 92 -24.46 -6.22 -1.35
C LYS A 92 -24.40 -7.19 -0.17
N PHE A 93 -23.20 -7.58 0.24
CA PHE A 93 -22.97 -8.50 1.35
C PHE A 93 -22.65 -7.80 2.69
N GLN A 94 -22.67 -6.46 2.73
CA GLN A 94 -22.33 -5.64 3.90
C GLN A 94 -20.96 -6.00 4.50
N MET A 95 -19.96 -6.14 3.64
CA MET A 95 -18.59 -6.52 4.02
C MET A 95 -17.62 -5.36 3.83
N ASP A 96 -16.47 -5.46 4.49
CA ASP A 96 -15.34 -4.58 4.23
C ASP A 96 -14.84 -4.78 2.79
N GLU A 97 -14.83 -3.70 2.01
CA GLU A 97 -14.32 -3.69 0.64
C GLU A 97 -12.84 -4.13 0.58
N GLN A 98 -12.03 -3.74 1.57
CA GLN A 98 -10.62 -4.10 1.66
C GLN A 98 -10.43 -5.62 1.79
N LEU A 99 -11.31 -6.29 2.52
CA LEU A 99 -11.27 -7.74 2.66
C LEU A 99 -11.49 -8.44 1.31
N LEU A 100 -12.45 -7.95 0.51
CA LEU A 100 -12.71 -8.50 -0.83
C LEU A 100 -11.56 -8.21 -1.81
N ILE A 101 -10.94 -7.03 -1.71
CA ILE A 101 -9.76 -6.67 -2.52
C ILE A 101 -8.62 -7.67 -2.29
N VAL A 102 -8.30 -7.96 -1.02
CA VAL A 102 -7.22 -8.90 -0.65
C VAL A 102 -7.49 -10.31 -1.20
N GLU A 103 -8.73 -10.81 -1.06
CA GLU A 103 -9.05 -12.17 -1.49
C GLU A 103 -9.09 -12.30 -3.02
N VAL A 104 -9.56 -11.28 -3.75
CA VAL A 104 -9.46 -11.24 -5.22
C VAL A 104 -8.00 -11.24 -5.67
N GLN A 105 -7.12 -10.45 -5.03
CA GLN A 105 -5.69 -10.40 -5.35
C GLN A 105 -5.01 -11.76 -5.13
N LYS A 106 -5.36 -12.46 -4.05
CA LYS A 106 -4.87 -13.81 -3.77
C LYS A 106 -5.25 -14.81 -4.88
N LYS A 107 -6.48 -14.75 -5.39
CA LYS A 107 -6.94 -15.58 -6.52
C LYS A 107 -6.21 -15.27 -7.83
N LEU A 108 -5.83 -14.01 -8.06
CA LEU A 108 -5.04 -13.62 -9.23
C LEU A 108 -3.63 -14.21 -9.17
N LYS A 109 -2.96 -14.16 -8.00
CA LYS A 109 -1.63 -14.74 -7.79
C LYS A 109 -1.62 -16.26 -7.98
N GLN A 110 -2.65 -16.97 -7.49
CA GLN A 110 -2.77 -18.43 -7.62
C GLN A 110 -2.85 -18.92 -9.09
N LYS A 111 -3.39 -18.11 -10.01
CA LYS A 111 -3.43 -18.46 -11.44
C LYS A 111 -2.05 -18.37 -12.11
N SER A 112 -1.20 -17.45 -11.69
CA SER A 112 0.16 -17.29 -12.24
C SER A 112 1.07 -18.48 -11.96
N PHE A 113 0.79 -19.28 -10.92
CA PHE A 113 1.55 -20.49 -10.58
C PHE A 113 1.16 -21.74 -11.39
N SER A 114 0.08 -21.70 -12.18
CA SER A 114 -0.40 -22.87 -12.95
C SER A 114 0.19 -23.02 -14.35
N THR A 115 1.00 -22.08 -14.81
CA THR A 115 1.67 -22.12 -16.13
C THR A 115 3.20 -22.16 -15.97
N GLY A 116 3.70 -23.38 -15.73
CA GLY A 116 5.05 -23.89 -16.05
C GLY A 116 6.28 -23.02 -15.76
N ILE A 117 6.96 -23.30 -14.64
CA ILE A 117 8.38 -23.69 -14.47
C ILE A 117 8.54 -24.10 -13.00
N PRO A 118 9.09 -25.29 -12.67
CA PRO A 118 9.28 -25.71 -11.28
C PRO A 118 10.62 -25.18 -10.75
N GLU A 119 10.62 -24.01 -10.10
CA GLU A 119 11.72 -23.67 -9.20
C GLU A 119 11.48 -24.35 -7.86
N LYS A 120 12.33 -25.33 -7.57
CA LYS A 120 12.52 -25.89 -6.24
C LYS A 120 13.03 -24.78 -5.33
N THR A 121 12.12 -24.15 -4.61
CA THR A 121 12.46 -23.52 -3.34
C THR A 121 11.41 -23.99 -2.35
N ASN A 122 11.85 -24.75 -1.36
CA ASN A 122 11.02 -25.15 -0.23
C ASN A 122 10.51 -23.89 0.49
N PHE A 123 9.35 -23.40 0.09
CA PHE A 123 8.51 -22.57 0.92
C PHE A 123 7.48 -23.49 1.56
N GLU A 124 7.87 -24.06 2.71
CA GLU A 124 6.90 -24.47 3.69
C GLU A 124 5.98 -23.28 3.96
N THR A 125 4.73 -23.42 3.53
CA THR A 125 3.68 -22.44 3.74
C THR A 125 3.33 -22.47 5.23
N ARG A 126 4.10 -21.76 6.05
CA ARG A 126 3.56 -21.28 7.32
C ARG A 126 2.48 -20.28 6.96
N VAL A 127 1.24 -20.69 7.24
CA VAL A 127 0.11 -19.79 7.44
C VAL A 127 0.53 -18.80 8.52
N HIS A 128 1.16 -17.70 8.12
CA HIS A 128 1.16 -16.51 8.93
C HIS A 128 -0.23 -15.91 8.74
N THR A 129 -1.12 -16.30 9.65
CA THR A 129 -2.04 -15.36 10.27
C THR A 129 -1.34 -14.01 10.42
N SER A 130 -2.11 -12.94 10.43
CA SER A 130 -1.67 -11.67 10.99
C SER A 130 -1.25 -11.88 12.45
N THR A 131 -0.09 -12.46 12.69
CA THR A 131 0.67 -12.20 13.88
C THR A 131 1.17 -10.80 13.66
N LYS A 132 0.64 -9.86 14.44
CA LYS A 132 1.49 -8.81 15.01
C LYS A 132 2.84 -9.49 15.28
N LYS A 133 3.85 -9.29 14.44
CA LYS A 133 5.20 -9.67 14.82
C LYS A 133 5.47 -8.75 15.99
N GLY A 134 5.33 -9.30 17.20
CA GLY A 134 5.84 -8.66 18.39
C GLY A 134 7.28 -8.26 18.08
N PHE A 135 7.58 -7.01 18.40
CA PHE A 135 8.91 -6.45 18.31
C PHE A 135 9.96 -7.44 18.85
N GLU A 136 10.92 -7.86 18.02
CA GLU A 136 12.06 -8.66 18.47
C GLU A 136 13.04 -7.71 19.17
N LYS A 137 12.88 -7.61 20.49
CA LYS A 137 13.73 -6.78 21.37
C LYS A 137 15.18 -7.24 21.24
N GLY A 138 16.08 -6.38 20.75
CA GLY A 138 17.53 -6.62 20.77
C GLY A 138 18.24 -6.79 19.41
N ILE A 139 17.59 -6.57 18.26
CA ILE A 139 18.22 -6.76 16.94
C ILE A 139 18.55 -5.41 16.30
N LYS A 140 19.83 -5.20 15.94
CA LYS A 140 20.26 -4.02 15.17
C LYS A 140 19.62 -4.04 13.78
N HIS A 141 18.89 -2.98 13.45
CA HIS A 141 18.25 -2.83 12.15
C HIS A 141 19.26 -2.35 11.12
N LYS A 142 19.39 -3.09 10.00
CA LYS A 142 20.06 -2.57 8.80
C LYS A 142 19.18 -1.50 8.16
N LEU A 143 19.73 -0.32 7.91
CA LEU A 143 18.98 0.83 7.39
C LEU A 143 18.93 0.89 5.86
N ASP A 144 19.70 0.04 5.17
CA ASP A 144 19.88 0.07 3.70
C ASP A 144 18.55 0.19 2.94
N THR A 145 17.53 -0.53 3.38
CA THR A 145 16.20 -0.52 2.74
C THR A 145 15.46 0.80 2.98
N GLN A 146 15.49 1.32 4.20
CA GLN A 146 14.83 2.59 4.54
C GLN A 146 15.52 3.78 3.86
N GLU A 147 16.85 3.77 3.85
CA GLU A 147 17.67 4.77 3.16
C GLU A 147 17.37 4.77 1.66
N LYS A 148 17.35 3.58 1.04
CA LYS A 148 16.99 3.41 -0.37
C LYS A 148 15.58 3.93 -0.67
N ASP A 149 14.60 3.62 0.18
CA ASP A 149 13.21 4.05 -0.01
C ASP A 149 13.08 5.58 0.03
N LEU A 150 13.76 6.25 0.97
CA LEU A 150 13.76 7.73 1.05
C LEU A 150 14.40 8.37 -0.19
N ILE A 151 15.59 7.92 -0.59
CA ILE A 151 16.27 8.46 -1.78
C ILE A 151 15.45 8.19 -3.03
N ARG A 152 14.82 7.01 -3.17
CA ARG A 152 13.93 6.72 -4.29
C ARG A 152 12.75 7.67 -4.35
N LEU A 153 12.12 7.98 -3.22
CA LEU A 153 11.01 8.95 -3.16
C LEU A 153 11.48 10.34 -3.61
N MET A 154 12.63 10.80 -3.13
CA MET A 154 13.21 12.08 -3.53
C MET A 154 13.52 12.11 -5.04
N VAL A 155 14.15 11.07 -5.58
CA VAL A 155 14.52 11.01 -7.00
C VAL A 155 13.30 10.85 -7.91
N SER A 156 12.33 10.02 -7.54
CA SER A 156 11.18 9.70 -8.39
C SER A 156 10.08 10.76 -8.32
N TYR A 157 9.93 11.41 -7.16
CA TYR A 157 8.77 12.25 -6.85
C TYR A 157 9.14 13.56 -6.14
N GLY A 158 10.42 13.87 -5.92
CA GLY A 158 10.86 15.01 -5.14
C GLY A 158 10.33 16.36 -5.61
N ALA A 159 10.23 16.53 -6.94
CA ALA A 159 9.70 17.75 -7.56
C ALA A 159 8.16 17.86 -7.52
N LYS A 160 7.43 16.83 -7.06
CA LYS A 160 5.98 16.89 -6.94
C LYS A 160 5.58 17.59 -5.65
N SER A 161 4.59 18.48 -5.73
CA SER A 161 3.95 19.08 -4.57
C SER A 161 3.11 18.06 -3.80
N ILE A 162 3.19 18.12 -2.47
CA ILE A 162 2.31 17.43 -1.53
C ILE A 162 1.59 18.47 -0.64
N PRO A 163 0.32 18.24 -0.28
CA PRO A 163 -0.42 19.19 0.56
C PRO A 163 0.00 19.06 2.03
N ILE A 164 0.58 20.10 2.62
CA ILE A 164 0.98 20.16 4.03
C ILE A 164 0.05 21.10 4.78
N GLU A 165 -0.41 20.69 5.97
CA GLU A 165 -1.22 21.56 6.84
C GLU A 165 -0.27 22.48 7.63
N ILE A 166 -0.32 23.78 7.36
CA ILE A 166 0.38 24.80 8.14
C ILE A 166 -0.63 25.69 8.86
N GLN A 167 -0.22 26.26 10.01
CA GLN A 167 -1.03 27.25 10.72
C GLN A 167 -0.64 28.64 10.24
N ASN A 168 -1.61 29.39 9.71
CA ASN A 168 -1.41 30.79 9.35
C ASN A 168 -1.31 31.69 10.59
N GLU A 169 -0.91 32.94 10.40
CA GLU A 169 -0.80 33.96 11.45
C GLU A 169 -2.09 34.14 12.28
N ASN A 170 -3.24 33.75 11.73
CA ASN A 170 -4.56 33.81 12.37
C ASN A 170 -4.95 32.52 13.13
N GLY A 171 -4.07 31.51 13.18
CA GLY A 171 -4.32 30.21 13.82
C GLY A 171 -5.20 29.25 13.01
N GLU A 172 -5.53 29.59 11.77
CA GLU A 172 -6.28 28.72 10.84
C GLU A 172 -5.34 27.72 10.17
N LYS A 173 -5.76 26.45 10.09
CA LYS A 173 -5.04 25.41 9.35
C LYS A 173 -5.32 25.57 7.86
N VAL A 174 -4.28 25.84 7.07
CA VAL A 174 -4.35 25.93 5.61
C VAL A 174 -3.50 24.82 5.00
N GLU A 175 -4.01 24.17 3.96
CA GLU A 175 -3.24 23.23 3.15
C GLU A 175 -2.42 24.03 2.13
N GLU A 176 -1.09 24.01 2.25
CA GLU A 176 -0.17 24.57 1.26
C GLU A 176 0.54 23.47 0.46
N GLU A 177 0.84 23.78 -0.80
CA GLU A 177 1.61 22.88 -1.67
C GLU A 177 3.10 22.98 -1.36
N TYR A 178 3.69 21.86 -0.93
CA TYR A 178 5.09 21.78 -0.53
C TYR A 178 5.83 20.72 -1.35
N PRO A 179 7.04 20.99 -1.89
CA PRO A 179 7.80 19.97 -2.60
C PRO A 179 8.12 18.76 -1.70
N LEU A 180 7.90 17.55 -2.21
CA LEU A 180 8.12 16.31 -1.45
C LEU A 180 9.58 16.16 -1.00
N ALA A 181 10.54 16.50 -1.88
CA ALA A 181 11.96 16.43 -1.51
C ALA A 181 12.28 17.39 -0.35
N GLN A 182 11.73 18.60 -0.38
CA GLN A 182 11.94 19.58 0.68
C GLN A 182 11.41 19.10 2.02
N PHE A 183 10.18 18.54 2.04
CA PHE A 183 9.62 17.93 3.24
C PHE A 183 10.55 16.85 3.84
N ILE A 184 11.03 15.92 3.00
CA ILE A 184 11.92 14.86 3.48
C ILE A 184 13.24 15.43 4.01
N ILE A 185 13.85 16.39 3.31
CA ILE A 185 15.11 17.01 3.72
C ILE A 185 14.97 17.68 5.09
N GLU A 186 13.94 18.51 5.27
CA GLU A 186 13.72 19.24 6.52
C GLU A 186 13.46 18.31 7.69
N GLU A 187 12.69 17.24 7.49
CA GLU A 187 12.44 16.24 8.54
C GLU A 187 13.71 15.50 8.97
N ILE A 188 14.64 15.24 8.04
CA ILE A 188 15.92 14.56 8.30
C ILE A 188 16.91 15.52 8.97
N LEU A 189 16.99 16.77 8.52
CA LEU A 189 17.89 17.79 9.08
C LEU A 189 17.46 18.25 10.47
N THR A 190 16.15 18.41 10.71
CA THR A 190 15.61 18.82 12.02
C THR A 190 16.04 17.85 13.13
N ASP A 191 16.08 16.56 12.80
CA ASP A 191 16.47 15.49 13.73
C ASP A 191 17.98 15.18 13.68
N ASN A 192 18.78 15.94 12.92
CA ASN A 192 20.21 15.73 12.69
C ASN A 192 20.56 14.30 12.25
N LEU A 193 19.73 13.71 11.38
CA LEU A 193 19.90 12.35 10.89
C LEU A 193 20.79 12.32 9.65
N SER A 194 21.51 11.20 9.48
CA SER A 194 22.37 10.94 8.33
C SER A 194 22.15 9.54 7.76
N TYR A 195 22.51 9.35 6.50
CA TYR A 195 22.50 8.07 5.81
C TYR A 195 23.81 7.32 6.10
N ASN A 196 23.71 6.01 6.34
CA ASN A 196 24.89 5.15 6.54
C ASN A 196 25.58 4.83 5.22
N ASP A 197 24.82 4.66 4.13
CA ASP A 197 25.40 4.46 2.80
C ASP A 197 25.95 5.78 2.25
N SER A 198 27.24 5.79 1.89
CA SER A 198 27.93 6.98 1.42
C SER A 198 27.39 7.52 0.10
N LYS A 199 26.84 6.67 -0.78
CA LYS A 199 26.24 7.10 -2.05
C LYS A 199 24.89 7.75 -1.81
N PHE A 200 24.08 7.21 -0.90
CA PHE A 200 22.81 7.83 -0.52
C PHE A 200 23.02 9.16 0.19
N GLN A 201 24.01 9.26 1.07
CA GLN A 201 24.38 10.52 1.71
C GLN A 201 24.81 11.57 0.67
N LEU A 202 25.57 11.17 -0.35
CA LEU A 202 26.02 12.10 -1.39
C LEU A 202 24.84 12.61 -2.23
N ILE A 203 23.92 11.72 -2.63
CA ILE A 203 22.68 12.13 -3.32
C ILE A 203 21.88 13.10 -2.44
N PHE A 204 21.73 12.80 -1.15
CA PHE A 204 21.03 13.67 -0.21
C PHE A 204 21.67 15.06 -0.12
N ASN A 205 23.00 15.14 -0.01
CA ASN A 205 23.71 16.42 0.06
C ASN A 205 23.50 17.26 -1.21
N GLU A 206 23.51 16.65 -2.39
CA GLU A 206 23.21 17.35 -3.65
C GLU A 206 21.79 17.96 -3.65
N TYR A 207 20.81 17.25 -3.07
CA TYR A 207 19.47 17.78 -2.89
C TYR A 207 19.42 18.94 -1.89
N VAL A 208 20.18 18.87 -0.79
CA VAL A 208 20.30 19.95 0.19
C VAL A 208 20.92 21.19 -0.46
N ASP A 209 22.06 21.04 -1.12
CA ASP A 209 22.76 22.12 -1.81
C ASP A 209 21.87 22.75 -2.90
N GLY A 210 21.14 21.93 -3.65
CA GLY A 210 20.17 22.42 -4.62
C GLY A 210 19.08 23.27 -3.98
N LEU A 211 18.51 22.82 -2.86
CA LEU A 211 17.47 23.54 -2.13
C LEU A 211 17.98 24.89 -1.60
N GLU A 212 19.18 24.92 -1.00
CA GLU A 212 19.80 26.15 -0.50
C GLU A 212 20.06 27.18 -1.61
N ASN A 213 20.38 26.70 -2.82
CA ASN A 213 20.60 27.53 -4.00
C ASN A 213 19.31 27.86 -4.77
N GLY A 214 18.13 27.43 -4.28
CA GLY A 214 16.84 27.64 -4.93
C GLY A 214 16.65 26.84 -6.23
N LEU A 215 17.41 25.76 -6.41
CA LEU A 215 17.36 24.85 -7.55
C LEU A 215 16.55 23.60 -7.20
N LEU A 216 15.53 23.29 -8.01
CA LEU A 216 14.85 22.01 -7.93
C LEU A 216 15.70 20.93 -8.61
N VAL A 217 16.39 20.14 -7.80
CA VAL A 217 17.16 18.99 -8.26
C VAL A 217 16.21 17.93 -8.80
N ASN A 218 16.46 17.46 -10.02
CA ASN A 218 15.70 16.40 -10.66
C ASN A 218 16.62 15.23 -11.05
N ASP A 219 16.01 14.15 -11.52
CA ASP A 219 16.69 12.96 -12.03
C ASP A 219 17.75 13.28 -13.10
N GLN A 220 17.55 14.33 -13.91
CA GLN A 220 18.47 14.75 -14.97
C GLN A 220 19.79 15.34 -14.43
N HIS A 221 19.78 15.96 -13.25
CA HIS A 221 20.98 16.52 -12.61
C HIS A 221 22.06 15.45 -12.42
N PHE A 222 21.64 14.25 -12.02
CA PHE A 222 22.55 13.19 -11.66
C PHE A 222 23.05 12.34 -12.85
N ILE A 223 22.50 12.54 -14.04
CA ILE A 223 22.98 11.90 -15.28
C ILE A 223 24.42 12.33 -15.61
N GLN A 224 24.85 13.49 -15.10
CA GLN A 224 26.19 14.01 -15.33
C GLN A 224 27.24 13.42 -14.40
N GLN A 225 26.84 12.64 -13.38
CA GLN A 225 27.75 11.97 -12.43
C GLN A 225 27.75 10.45 -12.69
N PRO A 226 28.77 9.89 -13.38
CA PRO A 226 28.78 8.49 -13.83
C PRO A 226 28.59 7.46 -12.69
N ASP A 227 29.13 7.76 -11.51
CA ASP A 227 29.10 6.87 -10.34
C ASP A 227 27.70 6.77 -9.71
N LEU A 228 26.88 7.81 -9.85
CA LEU A 228 25.49 7.85 -9.34
C LEU A 228 24.46 7.49 -10.40
N THR A 229 24.81 7.64 -11.69
CA THR A 229 23.88 7.41 -12.81
C THR A 229 23.33 5.99 -12.78
N SER A 230 24.18 4.98 -12.55
CA SER A 230 23.73 3.58 -12.47
C SER A 230 22.76 3.35 -11.31
N LEU A 231 23.07 3.90 -10.12
CA LEU A 231 22.22 3.80 -8.94
C LEU A 231 20.86 4.48 -9.16
N ILE A 232 20.85 5.66 -9.76
CA ILE A 232 19.62 6.41 -10.01
C ILE A 232 18.76 5.75 -11.08
N VAL A 233 19.36 5.25 -12.15
CA VAL A 233 18.67 4.43 -13.15
C VAL A 233 18.06 3.21 -12.48
N ASP A 234 18.77 2.51 -11.61
CA ASP A 234 18.22 1.37 -10.87
C ASP A 234 17.05 1.78 -9.96
N LEU A 235 17.15 2.93 -9.28
CA LEU A 235 16.09 3.45 -8.40
C LEU A 235 14.84 3.91 -9.16
N THR A 236 14.99 4.49 -10.36
CA THR A 236 13.88 4.96 -11.19
C THR A 236 13.28 3.85 -12.05
N THR A 237 14.09 2.89 -12.50
CA THR A 237 13.68 1.79 -13.40
C THR A 237 13.12 0.58 -12.65
N SER A 238 13.63 0.29 -11.44
CA SER A 238 13.11 -0.84 -10.66
C SER A 238 11.73 -0.52 -10.08
N GLU A 239 10.67 -0.95 -10.77
CA GLU A 239 9.30 -0.94 -10.23
C GLU A 239 9.15 -1.89 -9.01
N ASN A 240 10.10 -2.78 -8.72
CA ASN A 240 9.86 -3.98 -7.91
C ASN A 240 10.89 -4.35 -6.81
N VAL A 241 11.68 -3.41 -6.27
CA VAL A 241 12.54 -3.73 -5.10
C VAL A 241 12.26 -2.79 -3.94
N LEU A 242 11.05 -2.92 -3.43
CA LEU A 242 10.63 -2.37 -2.15
C LEU A 242 10.67 -3.49 -1.12
N SER A 243 10.79 -3.15 0.17
CA SER A 243 10.45 -4.15 1.19
C SER A 243 9.05 -4.68 0.90
N GLU A 244 8.83 -5.99 0.97
CA GLU A 244 7.52 -6.61 0.70
C GLU A 244 6.37 -5.92 1.48
N ASN A 245 6.69 -5.32 2.63
CA ASN A 245 5.78 -4.53 3.44
C ASN A 245 5.34 -3.20 2.80
N TRP A 246 6.18 -2.50 2.04
CA TRP A 246 5.83 -1.23 1.39
C TRP A 246 4.89 -1.45 0.21
N ILE A 247 5.12 -2.48 -0.62
CA ILE A 247 4.21 -2.85 -1.72
C ILE A 247 2.83 -3.24 -1.17
N ASN A 248 2.83 -4.00 -0.07
CA ASN A 248 1.60 -4.43 0.59
C ASN A 248 0.87 -3.26 1.30
N LYS A 249 1.58 -2.24 1.78
CA LYS A 249 1.01 -1.12 2.55
C LYS A 249 0.60 0.08 1.67
N HIS A 250 1.34 0.40 0.61
CA HIS A 250 1.20 1.69 -0.08
C HIS A 250 0.67 1.66 -1.50
N GLN A 251 0.61 0.51 -2.20
CA GLN A 251 0.03 0.33 -3.55
C GLN A 251 -0.04 1.63 -4.39
N ILE A 252 1.10 2.32 -4.58
CA ILE A 252 1.14 3.60 -5.30
C ILE A 252 0.97 3.29 -6.78
N HIS A 253 -0.28 3.22 -7.22
CA HIS A 253 -0.62 3.12 -8.63
C HIS A 253 -0.41 4.50 -9.25
N THR A 254 0.40 4.53 -10.31
CA THR A 254 0.70 5.68 -11.13
C THR A 254 -0.59 6.24 -11.77
N ARG A 255 -1.20 7.21 -11.09
CA ARG A 255 -1.86 8.44 -11.60
C ARG A 255 -2.77 9.00 -10.50
N THR A 256 -2.45 10.22 -10.04
CA THR A 256 -3.25 11.09 -9.15
C THR A 256 -3.56 10.59 -7.74
N GLU A 257 -2.71 10.96 -6.77
CA GLU A 257 -3.12 11.35 -5.41
C GLU A 257 -1.93 11.99 -4.65
N PRO A 258 -1.76 13.32 -4.70
CA PRO A 258 -0.80 14.05 -3.86
C PRO A 258 -0.92 13.70 -2.37
N LYS A 259 -2.14 13.36 -1.92
CA LYS A 259 -2.42 12.87 -0.56
C LYS A 259 -1.78 11.51 -0.25
N ARG A 260 -1.70 10.60 -1.22
CA ARG A 260 -0.98 9.32 -1.05
C ARG A 260 0.53 9.50 -1.08
N LEU A 261 1.03 10.39 -1.92
CA LEU A 261 2.46 10.76 -1.93
C LEU A 261 2.86 11.38 -0.58
N LYS A 262 2.05 12.29 -0.04
CA LYS A 262 2.20 12.83 1.31
C LYS A 262 2.28 11.70 2.33
N GLN A 263 1.29 10.81 2.35
CA GLN A 263 1.25 9.69 3.29
C GLN A 263 2.49 8.79 3.16
N ALA A 264 2.88 8.43 1.95
CA ALA A 264 4.06 7.60 1.70
C ALA A 264 5.35 8.28 2.19
N ALA A 265 5.51 9.59 1.95
CA ALA A 265 6.67 10.34 2.43
C ALA A 265 6.71 10.37 3.96
N ILE A 266 5.59 10.71 4.61
CA ILE A 266 5.45 10.75 6.07
C ILE A 266 5.80 9.38 6.68
N GLU A 267 5.22 8.31 6.15
CA GLU A 267 5.44 6.97 6.69
C GLU A 267 6.88 6.48 6.46
N SER A 268 7.48 6.74 5.29
CA SER A 268 8.88 6.39 5.03
C SER A 268 9.84 7.13 5.96
N VAL A 269 9.60 8.42 6.21
CA VAL A 269 10.37 9.23 7.17
C VAL A 269 10.22 8.64 8.58
N PHE A 270 9.00 8.40 9.05
CA PHE A 270 8.78 7.85 10.39
C PHE A 270 9.34 6.45 10.58
N ILE A 271 9.28 5.58 9.55
CA ILE A 271 9.91 4.26 9.63
C ILE A 271 11.43 4.39 9.76
N PHE A 272 12.06 5.30 9.00
CA PHE A 272 13.49 5.54 9.13
C PHE A 272 13.85 6.07 10.53
N LYS A 273 13.16 7.12 11.01
CA LYS A 273 13.32 7.68 12.35
C LYS A 273 13.15 6.64 13.45
N LEU A 274 12.14 5.79 13.33
CA LEU A 274 11.89 4.69 14.27
C LEU A 274 13.08 3.73 14.33
N ARG A 275 13.60 3.28 13.18
CA ARG A 275 14.71 2.32 13.09
C ARG A 275 16.02 2.90 13.60
N VAL A 276 16.30 4.18 13.31
CA VAL A 276 17.45 4.89 13.88
C VAL A 276 17.33 4.97 15.40
N THR A 277 16.16 5.36 15.91
CA THR A 277 15.91 5.45 17.35
C THR A 277 16.09 4.10 18.04
N GLU A 278 15.59 3.01 17.43
CA GLU A 278 15.78 1.65 17.94
C GLU A 278 17.27 1.26 17.98
N ASN A 279 18.04 1.57 16.94
CA ASN A 279 19.48 1.33 16.92
C ASN A 279 20.22 2.13 18.00
N LEU A 280 19.88 3.41 18.19
CA LEU A 280 20.44 4.25 19.26
C LEU A 280 20.14 3.68 20.65
N ILE A 281 18.91 3.22 20.88
CA ILE A 281 18.54 2.56 22.15
C ILE A 281 19.41 1.32 22.38
N LEU A 282 19.65 0.50 21.35
CA LEU A 282 20.50 -0.69 21.46
C LEU A 282 21.94 -0.32 21.79
N GLU A 283 22.50 0.69 21.13
CA GLU A 283 23.86 1.17 21.39
C GLU A 283 23.99 1.69 22.83
N LYS A 284 23.01 2.45 23.32
CA LYS A 284 22.97 2.91 24.73
C LYS A 284 22.81 1.75 25.72
N GLN A 285 22.03 0.72 25.38
CA GLN A 285 21.92 -0.50 26.20
C GLN A 285 23.23 -1.29 26.25
N GLU A 286 24.00 -1.31 25.17
CA GLU A 286 25.35 -1.91 25.16
C GLU A 286 26.34 -1.08 25.98
N LEU A 287 26.30 0.25 25.87
CA LEU A 287 27.11 1.15 26.70
C LEU A 287 26.81 0.98 28.20
N LEU A 288 25.54 0.82 28.57
CA LEU A 288 25.14 0.55 29.95
C LEU A 288 25.75 -0.75 30.49
N LYS A 289 25.84 -1.81 29.66
CA LYS A 289 26.46 -3.09 30.06
C LYS A 289 27.97 -2.99 30.28
N ASN A 290 28.63 -2.05 29.62
CA ASN A 290 30.08 -1.87 29.64
C ASN A 290 30.55 -0.79 30.64
N THR A 291 29.62 -0.03 31.22
CA THR A 291 29.90 1.06 32.16
C THR A 291 29.95 0.53 33.59
N ASN A 292 30.93 0.95 34.39
CA ASN A 292 31.13 0.53 35.79
C ASN A 292 30.91 1.66 36.82
N ASP A 293 30.50 2.85 36.37
CA ASP A 293 30.23 4.01 37.22
C ASP A 293 28.72 4.27 37.33
N ARG A 294 28.20 4.26 38.57
CA ARG A 294 26.77 4.45 38.88
C ARG A 294 26.23 5.81 38.43
N THR A 295 27.06 6.84 38.40
CA THR A 295 26.64 8.19 37.99
C THR A 295 26.39 8.23 36.48
N SER A 296 27.30 7.61 35.73
CA SER A 296 27.19 7.42 34.28
C SER A 296 26.06 6.46 33.90
N GLU A 297 25.81 5.40 34.69
CA GLU A 297 24.69 4.47 34.49
C GLU A 297 23.33 5.19 34.56
N ASN A 298 23.13 6.07 35.54
CA ASN A 298 21.87 6.80 35.70
C ASN A 298 21.61 7.75 34.52
N GLY A 299 22.62 8.46 34.03
CA GLY A 299 22.49 9.32 32.84
C GLY A 299 22.13 8.52 31.58
N ILE A 300 22.76 7.36 31.38
CA ILE A 300 22.44 6.47 30.24
C ILE A 300 21.01 5.93 30.34
N LEU A 301 20.53 5.61 31.55
CA LEU A 301 19.15 5.17 31.77
C LEU A 301 18.13 6.26 31.46
N GLU A 302 18.41 7.52 31.82
CA GLU A 302 17.56 8.67 31.47
C GLU A 302 17.47 8.84 29.95
N GLU A 303 18.60 8.81 29.25
CA GLU A 303 18.63 8.89 27.78
C GLU A 303 17.86 7.73 27.11
N ILE A 304 18.00 6.50 27.61
CA ILE A 304 17.22 5.35 27.10
C ILE A 304 15.72 5.57 27.30
N GLN A 305 15.31 6.14 28.44
CA GLN A 305 13.89 6.45 28.69
C GLN A 305 13.37 7.51 27.72
N GLU A 306 14.13 8.56 27.46
CA GLU A 306 13.76 9.60 26.50
C GLU A 306 13.65 9.03 25.08
N LEU A 307 14.65 8.28 24.62
CA LEU A 307 14.61 7.61 23.31
C LEU A 307 13.44 6.63 23.22
N THR A 308 13.10 5.93 24.30
CA THR A 308 11.94 5.02 24.33
C THR A 308 10.62 5.78 24.19
N LYS A 309 10.49 6.98 24.77
CA LYS A 309 9.32 7.84 24.58
C LYS A 309 9.21 8.28 23.12
N VAL A 310 10.31 8.76 22.53
CA VAL A 310 10.37 9.18 21.12
C VAL A 310 10.02 8.02 20.18
N ARG A 311 10.60 6.84 20.40
CA ARG A 311 10.27 5.61 19.67
C ARG A 311 8.77 5.29 19.71
N ASN A 312 8.15 5.44 20.89
CA ASN A 312 6.73 5.15 21.05
C ASN A 312 5.85 6.14 20.26
N ILE A 313 6.25 7.40 20.17
CA ILE A 313 5.57 8.42 19.36
C ILE A 313 5.59 8.00 17.87
N PHE A 314 6.77 7.65 17.34
CA PHE A 314 6.88 7.19 15.94
C PHE A 314 6.08 5.92 15.67
N ALA A 315 6.11 4.96 16.59
CA ALA A 315 5.34 3.72 16.46
C ALA A 315 3.82 3.96 16.50
N SER A 316 3.34 4.89 17.34
CA SER A 316 1.92 5.25 17.37
C SER A 316 1.46 5.92 16.08
N GLU A 317 2.28 6.81 15.53
CA GLU A 317 1.99 7.50 14.26
C GLU A 317 1.92 6.53 13.08
N LEU A 318 2.71 5.45 13.13
CA LEU A 318 2.71 4.37 12.14
C LEU A 318 1.61 3.31 12.35
N GLY A 319 0.80 3.43 13.41
CA GLY A 319 -0.22 2.44 13.79
C GLY A 319 0.34 1.09 14.25
N ILE A 320 1.62 1.06 14.67
CA ILE A 320 2.28 -0.16 15.15
C ILE A 320 1.91 -0.38 16.62
N ILE A 321 1.19 -1.46 16.92
CA ILE A 321 0.83 -1.81 18.30
C ILE A 321 2.09 -2.33 19.02
N ILE A 322 2.63 -1.52 19.92
CA ILE A 322 3.74 -1.89 20.80
C ILE A 322 3.19 -2.76 21.94
N THR A 323 3.51 -4.05 21.94
CA THR A 323 3.29 -4.90 23.11
C THR A 323 4.38 -4.63 24.14
N GLN A 324 3.99 -4.27 25.36
CA GLN A 324 4.87 -3.95 26.48
C GLN A 324 5.75 -5.13 26.91
#